data_AF-A0A560L0G1-F1
#
_entry.id   AF-A0A560L0G1-F1
#
_cell.length_a   1.000
_cell.length_b   1.000
_cell.length_c   1.000
_cell.angle_alpha   90.00
_cell.angle_beta   90.00
_cell.angle_gamma   90.00
#
_symmetry.space_group_name_H-M   'P 1'
#
loop_
_entity.id
_entity.type
_entity.pdbx_description
1 polymer ?
#
loop_
_entity_poly.entity_id
_entity_poly.type
_entity_poly.pdbx_seq_one_letter_code
_entity_poly.pdbx_strand_id
1 'polypeptide(L)'
;MPPKRIISDKLRSYRAVKREIMPAVDHRSHKGLDNRAEYSHLPLQKRERTMQGFRSACSLQRFISIFSALRNLFVIPHPKRSAPATHVHRIRAMAHWKAVTRGGA
;
A
#
# COMPACT_ATOMS: atom_id res chain seq x y z
N MET A 1 13.92 -14.66 2.77
CA MET A 1 14.81 -13.81 1.93
C MET A 1 14.66 -12.36 2.39
N PRO A 2 15.74 -11.61 2.64
CA PRO A 2 15.63 -10.20 2.99
C PRO A 2 15.05 -9.39 1.82
N PRO A 3 14.33 -8.28 2.10
CA PRO A 3 13.84 -7.41 1.05
C PRO A 3 15.01 -6.82 0.27
N LYS A 4 14.88 -6.72 -1.06
CA LYS A 4 15.92 -6.10 -1.90
C LYS A 4 16.06 -4.60 -1.65
N ARG A 5 15.00 -3.95 -1.18
CA ARG A 5 14.94 -2.50 -0.98
C ARG A 5 13.92 -2.13 0.10
N ILE A 6 14.23 -1.08 0.84
CA ILE A 6 13.32 -0.40 1.76
C ILE A 6 13.10 1.03 1.32
N ILE A 7 11.85 1.47 1.46
CA ILE A 7 11.43 2.84 1.22
C ILE A 7 10.92 3.38 2.56
N SER A 8 11.42 4.55 2.95
CA SER A 8 10.90 5.30 4.10
C SER A 8 10.90 6.79 3.77
N ASP A 9 10.34 7.59 4.67
CA ASP A 9 10.50 9.03 4.63
C ASP A 9 11.99 9.45 4.83
N LYS A 10 12.22 10.76 4.86
CA LYS A 10 13.56 11.37 4.95
C LYS A 10 14.04 11.63 6.39
N LEU A 11 13.36 11.11 7.41
CA LEU A 11 13.77 11.32 8.81
C LEU A 11 15.14 10.68 9.08
N ARG A 12 15.99 11.42 9.82
CA ARG A 12 17.35 10.97 10.16
C ARG A 12 17.36 9.69 10.99
N SER A 13 16.34 9.49 11.83
CA SER A 13 16.16 8.28 12.65
C SER A 13 16.09 7.01 11.80
N TYR A 14 15.36 7.01 10.69
CA TYR A 14 15.26 5.82 9.84
C TYR A 14 16.57 5.46 9.13
N ARG A 15 17.35 6.46 8.71
CA ARG A 15 18.69 6.21 8.16
C ARG A 15 19.62 5.61 9.22
N ALA A 16 19.54 6.06 10.46
CA ALA A 16 20.32 5.51 11.57
C ALA A 16 19.93 4.05 11.84
N VAL A 17 18.64 3.78 12.04
CA VAL A 17 18.11 2.42 12.28
C VAL A 17 18.45 1.47 11.13
N LYS A 18 18.35 1.92 9.88
CA LYS A 18 18.73 1.11 8.71
C LYS A 18 20.19 0.66 8.77
N ARG A 19 21.11 1.54 9.19
CA ARG A 19 22.54 1.21 9.27
C ARG A 19 22.82 0.12 10.31
N GLU A 20 22.03 0.08 11.37
CA GLU A 20 22.15 -0.91 12.44
C GLU A 20 21.47 -2.24 12.09
N ILE A 21 20.21 -2.19 11.66
CA ILE A 21 19.38 -3.41 11.52
C ILE A 21 19.48 -4.02 10.12
N MET A 22 19.63 -3.20 9.07
CA MET A 22 19.54 -3.65 7.67
C MET A 22 20.61 -3.00 6.78
N PRO A 23 21.91 -3.13 7.11
CA PRO A 23 22.99 -2.41 6.41
C PRO A 23 23.08 -2.79 4.93
N ALA A 24 22.81 -4.05 4.58
CA ALA A 24 22.94 -4.58 3.22
C ALA A 24 21.76 -4.28 2.28
N VAL A 25 20.66 -3.69 2.77
CA VAL A 25 19.46 -3.45 1.97
C VAL A 25 19.50 -2.06 1.34
N ASP A 26 19.13 -1.95 0.06
CA ASP A 26 19.00 -0.64 -0.60
C ASP A 26 17.98 0.23 0.12
N HIS A 27 18.29 1.51 0.36
CA HIS A 27 17.35 2.48 0.94
C HIS A 27 17.03 3.59 -0.06
N ARG A 28 15.74 3.92 -0.20
CA ARG A 28 15.28 5.07 -0.99
C ARG A 28 14.30 5.91 -0.18
N SER A 29 14.42 7.24 -0.34
CA SER A 29 13.59 8.21 0.37
C SER A 29 13.21 9.42 -0.48
N HIS A 30 13.11 9.24 -1.81
CA HIS A 30 12.69 10.33 -2.68
C HIS A 30 11.18 10.59 -2.50
N LYS A 31 10.72 11.79 -2.87
CA LYS A 31 9.31 12.20 -2.69
C LYS A 31 8.37 11.22 -3.42
N GLY A 32 7.26 10.88 -2.77
CA GLY A 32 6.17 10.09 -3.36
C GLY A 32 6.41 8.58 -3.41
N LEU A 33 7.52 8.09 -2.85
CA LEU A 33 7.91 6.69 -2.93
C LEU A 33 7.25 5.84 -1.84
N ASP A 34 7.00 6.48 -0.71
CA ASP A 34 6.31 6.01 0.48
C ASP A 34 4.79 6.14 0.38
N ASN A 35 4.24 6.74 -0.68
CA ASN A 35 2.80 6.88 -0.92
C ASN A 35 2.04 5.59 -0.59
N ARG A 36 2.52 4.42 -1.01
CA ARG A 36 1.86 3.14 -0.71
C ARG A 36 1.74 2.86 0.79
N ALA A 37 2.79 3.14 1.56
CA ALA A 37 2.78 3.02 3.00
C ALA A 37 1.81 4.06 3.61
N GLU A 38 1.92 5.32 3.21
CA GLU A 38 1.02 6.40 3.66
C GLU A 38 -0.46 6.06 3.42
N TYR A 39 -0.82 5.68 2.19
CA TYR A 39 -2.19 5.27 1.82
C TYR A 39 -2.67 4.03 2.60
N SER A 40 -1.76 3.15 3.02
CA SER A 40 -2.12 1.96 3.79
C SER A 40 -2.59 2.29 5.21
N HIS A 41 -2.19 3.45 5.75
CA HIS A 41 -2.60 3.92 7.08
C HIS A 41 -3.98 4.58 7.09
N LEU A 42 -4.44 5.11 5.95
CA LEU A 42 -5.71 5.86 5.90
C LEU A 42 -6.92 5.08 6.43
N PRO A 43 -7.12 3.77 6.15
CA PRO A 43 -8.25 3.03 6.70
C PRO A 43 -8.21 2.92 8.23
N LEU A 44 -7.01 2.76 8.80
CA LEU A 44 -6.82 2.73 10.24
C LEU A 44 -7.12 4.10 10.85
N GLN A 45 -6.53 5.17 10.30
CA GLN A 45 -6.74 6.54 10.78
C GLN A 45 -8.20 6.96 10.70
N LYS A 46 -8.91 6.62 9.61
CA LYS A 46 -10.34 6.90 9.49
C LYS A 46 -11.13 6.26 10.62
N ARG A 47 -10.84 5.00 10.93
CA ARG A 47 -11.55 4.26 11.97
C ARG A 47 -11.24 4.77 13.37
N GLU A 48 -9.97 5.06 13.64
CA GLU A 48 -9.53 5.72 14.87
C GLU A 48 -10.24 7.06 15.08
N ARG A 49 -10.33 7.90 14.03
CA ARG A 49 -11.06 9.19 14.10
C ARG A 49 -12.55 8.99 14.38
N THR A 50 -13.20 8.04 13.71
CA THR A 50 -14.62 7.70 13.98
C THR A 50 -14.83 7.22 15.42
N MET A 51 -13.86 6.48 15.96
CA MET A 51 -13.89 6.00 17.35
C MET A 51 -13.51 7.07 18.38
N GLN A 52 -13.17 8.30 17.94
CA GLN A 52 -12.71 9.39 18.80
C GLN A 52 -11.43 9.05 19.60
N GLY A 53 -10.57 8.23 19.00
CA GLY A 53 -9.34 7.76 19.64
C GLY A 53 -9.55 6.64 20.65
N PHE A 54 -8.46 6.19 21.27
CA PHE A 54 -8.46 5.10 22.23
C PHE A 54 -8.14 5.62 23.64
N ARG A 55 -8.79 5.06 24.65
CA ARG A 55 -8.55 5.42 26.06
C ARG A 55 -7.21 4.90 26.59
N SER A 56 -6.59 3.93 25.93
CA SER A 56 -5.30 3.36 26.35
C SER A 56 -4.50 2.78 25.18
N ALA A 57 -3.17 2.75 25.31
CA ALA A 57 -2.28 2.12 24.32
C ALA A 57 -2.56 0.60 24.16
N CYS A 58 -2.90 -0.09 25.25
CA CYS A 58 -3.22 -1.53 25.21
C CYS A 58 -4.48 -1.81 24.36
N SER A 59 -5.52 -0.99 24.49
CA SER A 59 -6.73 -1.14 23.67
C SER A 59 -6.46 -0.84 22.19
N LEU A 60 -5.68 0.20 21.89
CA LEU A 60 -5.22 0.50 20.53
C LEU A 60 -4.43 -0.68 19.94
N GLN A 61 -3.50 -1.25 20.70
CA GLN A 61 -2.68 -2.36 20.23
C GLN A 61 -3.52 -3.59 19.88
N ARG A 62 -4.48 -3.97 20.75
CA ARG A 62 -5.41 -5.08 20.47
C ARG A 62 -6.23 -4.82 19.21
N PHE A 63 -6.72 -3.58 19.07
CA PHE A 63 -7.47 -3.17 17.89
C PHE A 63 -6.64 -3.25 16.61
N ILE A 64 -5.42 -2.69 16.60
CA ILE A 64 -4.53 -2.73 15.43
C ILE A 64 -4.20 -4.17 15.03
N SER A 65 -3.91 -5.06 15.99
CA SER A 65 -3.60 -6.46 15.71
C SER A 65 -4.74 -7.17 14.97
N ILE A 66 -5.98 -7.00 15.43
CA ILE A 66 -7.15 -7.62 14.79
C ILE A 66 -7.47 -6.93 13.45
N PHE A 67 -7.47 -5.59 13.43
CA PHE A 67 -7.81 -4.81 12.25
C PHE A 67 -6.84 -5.08 11.09
N SER A 68 -5.54 -5.16 11.37
CA SER A 68 -4.52 -5.45 10.34
C SER A 68 -4.68 -6.86 9.76
N ALA A 69 -4.92 -7.87 10.61
CA ALA A 69 -5.19 -9.24 10.16
C ALA A 69 -6.42 -9.31 9.25
N LEU A 70 -7.54 -8.69 9.67
CA LEU A 70 -8.76 -8.63 8.87
C LEU A 70 -8.56 -7.87 7.56
N ARG A 71 -7.93 -6.70 7.60
CA ARG A 71 -7.68 -5.88 6.40
C ARG A 71 -6.87 -6.66 5.37
N ASN A 72 -5.88 -7.44 5.79
CA ASN A 72 -5.05 -8.23 4.89
C ASN A 72 -5.84 -9.27 4.10
N LEU A 73 -6.97 -9.78 4.63
CA LEU A 73 -7.86 -10.70 3.89
C LEU A 73 -8.54 -10.03 2.68
N PHE A 74 -8.74 -8.70 2.74
CA PHE A 74 -9.43 -7.93 1.70
C PHE A 74 -8.47 -7.17 0.77
N VAL A 75 -7.16 -7.24 1.03
CA VAL A 75 -6.17 -6.68 0.10
C VAL A 75 -6.07 -7.61 -1.10
N ILE A 76 -6.62 -7.17 -2.23
CA ILE A 76 -6.47 -7.88 -3.51
C ILE A 76 -4.98 -8.04 -3.79
N PRO A 77 -4.49 -9.27 -4.02
CA PRO A 77 -3.10 -9.51 -4.39
C PRO A 77 -2.74 -8.63 -5.58
N HIS A 78 -1.55 -8.02 -5.56
CA HIS A 78 -1.09 -7.24 -6.70
C HIS A 78 -1.13 -8.13 -7.94
N PRO A 79 -1.85 -7.74 -9.02
CA PRO A 79 -1.91 -8.57 -10.21
C PRO A 79 -0.49 -8.74 -10.71
N LYS A 80 -0.03 -9.99 -10.83
CA LYS A 80 1.29 -10.33 -11.39
C LYS A 80 1.34 -10.10 -12.91
N ARG A 81 0.61 -9.11 -13.43
CA ARG A 81 0.64 -8.75 -14.85
C ARG A 81 1.82 -7.83 -15.06
N SER A 82 2.66 -8.17 -16.03
CA SER A 82 3.71 -7.27 -16.50
C SER A 82 3.09 -5.98 -17.05
N ALA A 83 3.87 -4.90 -17.13
CA ALA A 83 3.41 -3.66 -17.72
C ALA A 83 2.89 -3.85 -19.17
N PRO A 84 3.53 -4.65 -20.05
CA PRO A 84 2.99 -4.97 -21.37
C PRO A 84 1.64 -5.69 -21.31
N ALA A 85 1.48 -6.68 -20.43
CA ALA A 85 0.21 -7.41 -20.28
C ALA A 85 -0.91 -6.48 -19.80
N THR A 86 -0.60 -5.52 -18.94
CA THR A 86 -1.54 -4.49 -18.47
C THR A 86 -1.94 -3.55 -19.61
N HIS A 87 -0.99 -3.14 -20.46
CA HIS A 87 -1.24 -2.27 -21.61
C HIS A 87 -2.17 -2.94 -22.64
N VAL A 88 -1.87 -4.18 -23.05
CA VAL A 88 -2.70 -4.95 -23.99
C VAL A 88 -4.12 -5.16 -23.44
N HIS A 89 -4.23 -5.49 -22.15
CA HIS A 89 -5.53 -5.65 -21.50
C HIS A 89 -6.38 -4.37 -21.59
N ARG A 90 -5.79 -3.20 -21.33
CA ARG A 90 -6.49 -1.91 -21.43
C ARG A 90 -6.95 -1.59 -22.85
N ILE A 91 -6.11 -1.85 -23.86
CA ILE A 91 -6.50 -1.67 -25.27
C ILE A 91 -7.71 -2.55 -25.61
N ARG A 92 -7.66 -3.83 -25.25
CA ARG A 92 -8.77 -4.78 -25.51
C ARG A 92 -10.05 -4.36 -24.79
N ALA A 93 -9.96 -3.96 -23.52
CA ALA A 93 -11.11 -3.49 -22.76
C ALA A 93 -11.76 -2.25 -23.40
N MET A 94 -10.95 -1.28 -23.84
CA MET A 94 -11.45 -0.08 -24.53
C MET A 94 -12.07 -0.39 -25.89
N ALA A 95 -11.50 -1.32 -26.66
CA ALA A 95 -12.08 -1.76 -27.93
C ALA A 95 -13.44 -2.42 -27.70
N HIS A 96 -13.56 -3.28 -26.68
CA HIS A 96 -14.81 -3.94 -26.32
C HIS A 96 -15.87 -2.92 -25.87
N TRP A 97 -15.50 -1.97 -25.00
CA TRP A 97 -16.38 -0.88 -24.59
C TRP A 97 -16.94 -0.11 -25.79
N LYS A 98 -16.06 0.31 -26.71
CA LYS A 98 -16.44 1.04 -27.92
C LYS A 98 -17.34 0.24 -28.87
N ALA A 99 -17.29 -1.09 -28.84
CA ALA A 99 -18.15 -1.94 -29.64
C ALA A 99 -19.56 -2.00 -29.04
N VAL A 100 -19.66 -2.19 -27.72
CA VAL A 100 -20.93 -2.24 -26.99
C VAL A 100 -21.65 -0.88 -27.03
N THR A 101 -20.93 0.23 -26.90
CA THR A 101 -21.56 1.57 -26.89
C THR A 101 -21.92 2.11 -28.27
N ARG A 102 -21.40 1.55 -29.37
CA ARG A 102 -21.74 1.97 -30.74
C ARG A 102 -22.87 1.17 -31.38
N GLY A 103 -23.24 0.01 -30.82
CA GLY A 103 -24.33 -0.83 -31.34
C GLY A 103 -25.72 -0.52 -30.78
N GLY A 104 -25.90 0.60 -30.08
CA GLY A 104 -27.18 1.02 -29.47
C GLY A 104 -27.76 2.29 -30.10
N ALA A 105 -27.78 2.35 -31.44
CA ALA A 105 -28.50 3.35 -32.22
C ALA A 105 -29.49 2.64 -33.15
#